data_AF-A0A8X7R1M7-F1
#
_entry.id   AF-A0A8X7R1M7-F1
#
_cell.length_a   1.000
_cell.length_b   1.000
_cell.length_c   1.000
_cell.angle_alpha   90.00
_cell.angle_beta   90.00
_cell.angle_gamma   90.00
#
_symmetry.space_group_name_H-M   'P 1'
#
loop_
_entity.id
_entity.type
_entity.pdbx_description
1 polymer ?
#
loop_
_entity_poly.entity_id
_entity_poly.type
_entity_poly.pdbx_seq_one_letter_code
_entity_poly.pdbx_strand_id
1 'polypeptide(L)'
;MQLNHIFRARDLVKKNESKISKLSDGETPNDRFRDRGFTSPKVLILLPLRSVAFRVVNRLIQLTPEAHRGTVEHHGRFNDEFGCEEEPDEKDDDGKPSKPRDWEPLFGERNNDDTFVLGIKYTRKSIRLYNDFITSDMIIDSPLGLQLVAINYALKTLQRWVYSYFIFYNLLYIIFQNWKHVQTVLTKLNVQSSGHHNTDVNRVRLMYLDGHARFYRQSIILSSYLTPGCEHKGVLHEVLHNIYEKN
;
A
#
# COMPACT_ATOMS: atom_id res chain seq x y z
N MET A 1 4.02 8.00 -10.67
CA MET A 1 2.69 8.64 -10.67
C MET A 1 2.03 8.63 -9.29
N GLN A 2 2.14 7.55 -8.49
CA GLN A 2 1.42 7.44 -7.21
C GLN A 2 1.94 8.33 -6.07
N LEU A 3 3.25 8.57 -5.96
CA LEU A 3 3.82 9.46 -4.92
C LEU A 3 3.29 10.90 -5.04
N ASN A 4 3.12 11.40 -6.26
CA ASN A 4 2.59 12.74 -6.52
C ASN A 4 1.13 12.88 -6.03
N HIS A 5 0.34 11.80 -6.15
CA HIS A 5 -1.03 11.79 -5.62
C HIS A 5 -1.05 11.95 -4.09
N ILE A 6 -0.15 11.26 -3.37
CA ILE A 6 -0.01 11.39 -1.92
C ILE A 6 0.34 12.84 -1.53
N PHE A 7 1.37 13.42 -2.17
CA PHE A 7 1.81 14.78 -1.86
C PHE A 7 0.73 15.82 -2.16
N ARG A 8 0.08 15.73 -3.34
CA ARG A 8 -1.01 16.64 -3.72
C ARG A 8 -2.19 16.56 -2.76
N ALA A 9 -2.62 15.36 -2.38
CA ALA A 9 -3.72 15.19 -1.44
C ALA A 9 -3.40 15.83 -0.09
N ARG A 10 -2.17 15.64 0.41
CA ARG A 10 -1.71 16.22 1.67
C ARG A 10 -1.63 17.76 1.61
N ASP A 11 -1.13 18.32 0.52
CA ASP A 11 -1.05 19.77 0.34
C ASP A 11 -2.45 20.40 0.25
N LEU A 12 -3.39 19.71 -0.39
CA LEU A 12 -4.80 20.11 -0.43
C LEU A 12 -5.41 20.15 0.97
N VAL A 13 -5.20 19.09 1.76
CA VAL A 13 -5.70 19.00 3.14
C VAL A 13 -5.16 20.11 4.02
N LYS A 14 -3.86 20.41 3.92
CA LYS A 14 -3.23 21.51 4.66
C LYS A 14 -3.76 22.87 4.23
N LYS A 15 -3.91 23.09 2.92
CA LYS A 15 -4.46 24.34 2.38
C LYS A 15 -5.87 24.56 2.88
N ASN A 16 -6.69 23.51 2.93
CA ASN A 16 -8.05 23.58 3.43
C ASN A 16 -8.10 23.77 4.94
N GLU A 17 -7.26 23.08 5.74
CA GLU A 17 -7.13 23.35 7.17
C GLU A 17 -6.78 24.82 7.45
N SER A 18 -5.82 25.39 6.72
CA SER A 18 -5.44 26.80 6.87
C SER A 18 -6.53 27.79 6.49
N LYS A 19 -7.51 27.37 5.69
CA LYS A 19 -8.68 28.17 5.33
C LYS A 19 -9.78 28.02 6.38
N ILE A 20 -10.03 26.79 6.83
CA ILE A 20 -11.03 26.48 7.86
C ILE A 20 -10.67 27.16 9.18
N SER A 21 -9.38 27.20 9.55
CA SER A 21 -8.91 27.91 10.75
C SER A 21 -9.11 29.42 10.69
N LYS A 22 -9.47 29.98 9.53
CA LYS A 22 -9.75 31.41 9.33
C LYS A 22 -11.24 31.70 9.18
N LEU A 23 -12.10 30.67 9.15
CA LEU A 23 -13.55 30.85 9.14
C LEU A 23 -14.02 31.21 10.55
N SER A 24 -15.05 32.04 10.65
CA SER A 24 -15.69 32.35 11.93
C SER A 24 -16.42 31.13 12.49
N ASP A 25 -16.46 31.01 13.82
CA ASP A 25 -17.22 29.95 14.50
C ASP A 25 -18.69 29.99 14.06
N GLY A 26 -19.15 28.91 13.40
CA GLY A 26 -20.54 28.73 12.97
C GLY A 26 -20.77 28.57 11.47
N GLU A 27 -19.78 28.83 10.61
CA GLU A 27 -19.90 28.50 9.18
C GLU A 27 -19.71 27.00 8.95
N THR A 28 -20.73 26.34 8.38
CA THR A 28 -20.58 24.95 7.96
C THR A 28 -19.55 24.86 6.83
N PRO A 29 -18.60 23.90 6.88
CA PRO A 29 -17.65 23.71 5.80
C PRO A 29 -18.41 23.41 4.51
N ASN A 30 -18.39 24.36 3.57
CA ASN A 30 -18.90 24.16 2.22
C ASN A 30 -18.28 22.88 1.62
N ASP A 31 -19.04 22.18 0.76
CA ASP A 31 -18.68 20.92 0.09
C ASP A 31 -17.27 20.91 -0.51
N ARG A 32 -16.74 22.08 -0.89
CA ARG A 32 -15.35 22.32 -1.31
C ARG A 32 -14.27 21.89 -0.30
N PHE A 33 -14.62 21.69 0.97
CA PHE A 33 -13.71 21.25 2.04
C PHE A 33 -13.76 19.74 2.31
N ARG A 34 -14.57 18.99 1.55
CA ARG A 34 -14.59 17.51 1.57
C ARG A 34 -13.37 16.94 0.86
N ASP A 35 -12.22 16.99 1.52
CA ASP A 35 -10.92 16.62 0.96
C ASP A 35 -10.37 15.29 1.47
N ARG A 36 -11.02 14.69 2.49
CA ARG A 36 -10.55 13.47 3.17
C ARG A 36 -11.31 12.21 2.75
N GLY A 37 -10.68 11.07 3.01
CA GLY A 37 -11.35 9.77 3.10
C GLY A 37 -11.50 9.36 4.57
N PHE A 38 -12.08 8.19 4.84
CA PHE A 38 -12.24 7.69 6.21
C PHE A 38 -10.90 7.45 6.92
N THR A 39 -9.85 7.11 6.16
CA THR A 39 -8.49 6.90 6.65
C THR A 39 -7.47 7.70 5.83
N SER A 40 -6.26 7.86 6.40
CA SER A 40 -5.16 8.57 5.74
C SER A 40 -4.56 7.80 4.55
N PRO A 41 -4.37 6.47 4.62
CA PRO A 41 -3.73 5.74 3.53
C PRO A 41 -4.45 5.91 2.20
N LYS A 42 -3.68 6.20 1.16
CA LYS A 42 -4.19 6.32 -0.22
C LYS A 42 -3.70 5.22 -1.13
N VAL A 43 -2.61 4.56 -0.76
CA VAL A 43 -1.96 3.53 -1.56
C VAL A 43 -1.77 2.28 -0.71
N LEU A 44 -2.22 1.14 -1.22
CA LEU A 44 -1.86 -0.19 -0.71
C LEU A 44 -1.10 -0.94 -1.78
N ILE A 45 0.07 -1.47 -1.42
CA ILE A 45 0.91 -2.29 -2.30
C ILE A 45 1.00 -3.68 -1.68
N LEU A 46 0.51 -4.69 -2.40
CA LEU A 46 0.66 -6.09 -2.02
C LEU A 46 1.87 -6.69 -2.71
N LEU A 47 2.78 -7.23 -1.89
CA LEU A 47 4.03 -7.84 -2.31
C LEU A 47 4.11 -9.27 -1.75
N PRO A 48 4.70 -10.23 -2.49
CA PRO A 48 4.71 -11.63 -2.10
C PRO A 48 5.68 -11.98 -0.97
N LEU A 49 6.80 -11.24 -0.84
CA LEU A 49 7.93 -11.60 0.03
C LEU A 49 8.59 -10.36 0.63
N ARG A 50 9.18 -10.49 1.82
CA ARG A 50 9.94 -9.40 2.48
C ARG A 50 11.11 -8.91 1.64
N SER A 51 11.85 -9.79 0.97
CA SER A 51 12.94 -9.42 0.05
C SER A 51 12.48 -8.47 -1.07
N VAL A 52 11.28 -8.72 -1.62
CA VAL A 52 10.67 -7.84 -2.62
C VAL A 52 10.22 -6.53 -1.98
N ALA A 53 9.64 -6.57 -0.78
CA ALA A 53 9.29 -5.37 -0.01
C ALA A 53 10.50 -4.47 0.27
N PHE A 54 11.64 -5.05 0.64
CA PHE A 54 12.90 -4.34 0.84
C PHE A 54 13.30 -3.53 -0.39
N ARG A 55 13.35 -4.19 -1.55
CA ARG A 55 13.72 -3.56 -2.83
C ARG A 55 12.72 -2.46 -3.22
N VAL A 56 11.42 -2.71 -3.07
CA VAL A 56 10.37 -1.74 -3.40
C VAL A 56 10.45 -0.50 -2.49
N VAL A 57 10.61 -0.68 -1.18
CA VAL A 57 10.73 0.43 -0.23
C VAL A 57 11.97 1.26 -0.50
N ASN A 58 13.13 0.63 -0.67
CA ASN A 58 14.37 1.33 -1.01
C ASN A 58 14.23 2.11 -2.32
N ARG A 59 13.57 1.51 -3.32
CA ARG A 59 13.29 2.22 -4.57
C ARG A 59 12.33 3.39 -4.39
N LEU A 60 11.30 3.26 -3.55
CA LEU A 60 10.39 4.37 -3.23
C LEU A 60 11.12 5.52 -2.52
N ILE A 61 12.02 5.22 -1.60
CA ILE A 61 12.87 6.22 -0.94
C ILE A 61 13.74 6.93 -1.99
N GLN A 62 14.39 6.19 -2.89
CA GLN A 62 15.20 6.74 -3.99
C GLN A 62 14.41 7.53 -5.04
N LEU A 63 13.10 7.28 -5.18
CA LEU A 63 12.23 8.01 -6.10
C LEU A 63 11.51 9.20 -5.45
N THR A 64 11.55 9.29 -4.12
CA THR A 64 10.95 10.40 -3.39
C THR A 64 11.73 11.68 -3.69
N PRO A 65 11.09 12.79 -4.11
CA PRO A 65 11.80 14.02 -4.43
C PRO A 65 12.68 14.50 -3.27
N GLU A 66 13.83 15.11 -3.56
CA GLU A 66 14.79 15.59 -2.54
C GLU A 66 14.14 16.50 -1.49
N ALA A 67 13.16 17.32 -1.90
CA ALA A 67 12.37 18.16 -1.02
C ALA A 67 11.71 17.40 0.15
N HIS A 68 11.46 16.09 -0.01
CA HIS A 68 10.82 15.21 0.98
C HIS A 68 11.74 14.08 1.46
N ARG A 69 12.94 13.90 0.89
CA ARG A 69 13.87 12.78 1.14
C ARG A 69 14.89 13.06 2.25
N GLY A 70 14.59 13.95 3.20
CA GLY A 70 15.59 14.42 4.17
C GLY A 70 16.11 13.32 5.10
N THR A 71 15.26 12.73 5.94
CA THR A 71 15.65 11.65 6.87
C THR A 71 14.66 10.50 6.82
N VAL A 72 15.16 9.25 6.85
CA VAL A 72 14.30 8.07 6.96
C VAL A 72 14.31 7.57 8.40
N GLU A 73 13.21 7.79 9.11
CA GLU A 73 13.02 7.33 10.49
C GLU A 73 12.78 5.82 10.50
N HIS A 74 13.41 5.12 11.47
CA HIS A 74 13.37 3.66 11.61
C HIS A 74 13.98 2.87 10.45
N HIS A 75 14.85 3.49 9.64
CA HIS A 75 15.56 2.81 8.55
C HIS A 75 16.49 1.68 9.03
N GLY A 76 17.15 1.83 10.19
CA GLY A 76 18.01 0.79 10.77
C GLY A 76 17.23 -0.50 11.03
N ARG A 77 16.15 -0.40 11.82
CA ARG A 77 15.21 -1.51 12.05
C ARG A 77 14.70 -2.13 10.75
N PHE A 78 14.38 -1.30 9.76
CA PHE A 78 13.92 -1.79 8.46
C PHE A 78 14.99 -2.63 7.75
N ASN A 79 16.24 -2.17 7.74
CA ASN A 79 17.34 -2.94 7.18
C ASN A 79 17.59 -4.24 7.95
N ASP A 80 17.47 -4.24 9.27
CA ASP A 80 17.67 -5.44 10.09
C ASP A 80 16.55 -6.48 9.86
N GLU A 81 15.30 -6.03 9.68
CA GLU A 81 14.12 -6.90 9.56
C GLU A 81 13.83 -7.34 8.11
N PHE A 82 14.12 -6.49 7.13
CA PHE A 82 13.82 -6.72 5.71
C PHE A 82 15.06 -6.87 4.84
N GLY A 83 16.20 -6.36 5.28
CA GLY A 83 17.45 -6.48 4.52
C GLY A 83 17.98 -7.91 4.50
N CYS A 84 18.85 -8.14 3.55
CA CYS A 84 19.84 -9.20 3.58
C CYS A 84 21.19 -8.52 3.41
N GLU A 85 22.20 -8.93 4.18
CA GLU A 85 23.57 -8.60 3.82
C GLU A 85 23.84 -9.21 2.44
N GLU A 86 24.26 -8.39 1.48
CA GLU A 86 24.83 -8.88 0.23
C GLU A 86 26.16 -9.54 0.60
N GLU A 87 26.14 -10.82 0.99
CA GLU A 87 27.36 -11.61 0.96
C GLU A 87 27.80 -11.69 -0.52
N PRO A 88 29.07 -11.37 -0.82
CA PRO A 88 29.54 -11.37 -2.20
C PRO A 88 29.37 -12.76 -2.79
N ASP A 89 28.72 -12.83 -3.96
CA ASP A 89 28.43 -14.03 -4.75
C ASP A 89 29.29 -15.24 -4.34
N GLU A 90 28.69 -16.22 -3.65
CA GLU A 90 29.32 -17.53 -3.48
C GLU A 90 29.45 -18.15 -4.87
N LYS A 91 30.61 -17.90 -5.49
CA LYS A 91 31.01 -18.58 -6.72
C LYS A 91 31.28 -20.03 -6.35
N ASP A 92 30.58 -20.96 -7.00
CA ASP A 92 30.99 -22.35 -7.01
C ASP A 92 32.45 -22.44 -7.52
N ASP A 93 33.19 -23.47 -7.11
CA ASP A 93 34.62 -23.73 -7.42
C ASP A 93 34.93 -23.75 -8.95
N ASP A 94 33.89 -23.83 -9.78
CA ASP A 94 33.92 -23.80 -11.25
C ASP A 94 33.54 -22.45 -11.89
N GLY A 95 33.31 -21.39 -11.12
CA GLY A 95 33.07 -20.03 -11.62
C GLY A 95 31.74 -19.82 -12.36
N LYS A 96 30.77 -20.72 -12.21
CA LYS A 96 29.40 -20.56 -12.73
C LYS A 96 28.45 -20.11 -11.60
N PRO A 97 27.46 -19.25 -11.88
CA PRO A 97 26.42 -18.94 -10.91
C PRO A 97 25.58 -20.19 -10.67
N SER A 98 25.48 -20.61 -9.39
CA SER A 98 24.76 -21.81 -8.95
C SER A 98 23.25 -21.77 -9.26
N LYS A 99 22.70 -20.58 -9.53
CA LYS A 99 21.26 -20.34 -9.68
C LYS A 99 20.95 -19.51 -10.94
N PRO A 100 19.77 -19.70 -11.57
CA PRO A 100 19.37 -18.94 -12.75
C PRO A 100 19.31 -17.42 -12.48
N ARG A 101 19.56 -16.59 -13.50
CA ARG A 101 19.53 -15.10 -13.39
C ARG A 101 18.23 -14.51 -12.83
N ASP A 102 17.12 -15.25 -12.96
CA ASP A 102 15.80 -14.85 -12.46
C ASP A 102 15.55 -15.26 -10.99
N TRP A 103 16.46 -16.01 -10.36
CA TRP A 103 16.37 -16.45 -8.97
C TRP A 103 16.58 -15.31 -7.97
N GLU A 104 17.64 -14.52 -8.15
CA GLU A 104 18.02 -13.41 -7.27
C GLU A 104 16.93 -12.34 -7.07
N PRO A 105 16.23 -11.85 -8.11
CA PRO A 105 15.20 -10.83 -7.93
C PRO A 105 13.93 -11.35 -7.23
N LEU A 106 13.70 -12.66 -7.21
CA LEU A 106 12.49 -13.28 -6.68
C LEU A 106 12.68 -13.90 -5.30
N PHE A 107 13.87 -14.42 -4.99
CA PHE A 107 14.13 -15.20 -3.76
C PHE A 107 15.27 -14.64 -2.91
N GLY A 108 15.63 -13.36 -3.11
CA GLY A 108 16.72 -12.63 -2.47
C GLY A 108 17.20 -13.27 -1.18
N GLU A 109 18.47 -13.67 -1.15
CA GLU A 109 18.89 -15.01 -0.75
C GLU A 109 18.55 -15.50 0.66
N ARG A 110 18.03 -14.67 1.58
CA ARG A 110 17.76 -15.09 2.97
C ARG A 110 16.51 -14.56 3.66
N ASN A 111 15.67 -13.70 3.06
CA ASN A 111 14.45 -13.19 3.73
C ASN A 111 13.17 -13.40 2.90
N ASN A 112 12.78 -14.67 2.81
CA ASN A 112 11.59 -15.14 2.09
C ASN A 112 10.35 -15.26 2.98
N ASP A 113 10.33 -14.56 4.12
CA ASP A 113 9.15 -14.52 4.97
C ASP A 113 8.01 -13.80 4.23
N ASP A 114 6.83 -14.40 4.24
CA ASP A 114 5.64 -13.95 3.50
C ASP A 114 4.64 -13.23 4.43
N THR A 115 5.04 -12.99 5.68
CA THR A 115 4.22 -12.34 6.70
C THR A 115 4.83 -11.01 7.13
N PHE A 116 4.33 -9.90 6.60
CA PHE A 116 4.74 -8.55 6.99
C PHE A 116 3.66 -7.52 6.68
N VAL A 117 3.60 -6.47 7.50
CA VAL A 117 2.80 -5.26 7.25
C VAL A 117 3.65 -4.04 7.63
N LEU A 118 3.77 -3.07 6.72
CA LEU A 118 4.56 -1.86 6.91
C LEU A 118 3.75 -0.61 6.55
N GLY A 119 3.53 0.25 7.54
CA GLY A 119 2.95 1.57 7.34
C GLY A 119 4.04 2.61 7.05
N ILE A 120 3.87 3.37 5.96
CA ILE A 120 4.79 4.44 5.55
C ILE A 120 4.05 5.77 5.60
N LYS A 121 4.67 6.74 6.26
CA LYS A 121 4.18 8.12 6.33
C LYS A 121 5.22 9.08 5.80
N TYR A 122 4.81 9.93 4.88
CA TYR A 122 5.63 11.01 4.37
C TYR A 122 5.40 12.26 5.22
N THR A 123 6.47 12.91 5.65
CA THR A 123 6.41 14.23 6.28
C THR A 123 6.96 15.29 5.31
N ARG A 124 7.13 16.54 5.77
CA ARG A 124 7.69 17.58 4.90
C ARG A 124 9.13 17.27 4.49
N LYS A 125 9.92 16.69 5.39
CA LYS A 125 11.37 16.44 5.21
C LYS A 125 11.81 15.05 5.67
N SER A 126 10.91 14.19 6.09
CA SER A 126 11.25 12.83 6.53
C SER A 126 10.27 11.80 5.98
N ILE A 127 10.73 10.57 5.91
CA ILE A 127 9.91 9.38 5.64
C ILE A 127 9.93 8.57 6.93
N ARG A 128 8.77 8.28 7.50
CA ARG A 128 8.65 7.42 8.68
C ARG A 128 8.17 6.05 8.26
N LEU A 129 9.01 5.05 8.51
CA LEU A 129 8.67 3.64 8.40
C LEU A 129 8.02 3.17 9.72
N TYR A 130 7.24 2.08 9.67
CA TYR A 130 6.51 1.51 10.81
C TYR A 130 5.49 2.45 11.48
N ASN A 131 4.87 3.34 10.70
CA ASN A 131 3.82 4.20 11.21
C ASN A 131 2.49 3.45 11.35
N ASP A 132 1.62 3.89 12.27
CA ASP A 132 0.27 3.33 12.43
C ASP A 132 -0.53 3.38 11.12
N PHE A 133 -1.28 2.32 10.84
CA PHE A 133 -1.96 2.12 9.55
C PHE A 133 -2.98 3.21 9.27
N ILE A 134 -3.71 3.72 10.27
CA ILE A 134 -4.76 4.73 10.06
C ILE A 134 -4.17 6.09 9.67
N THR A 135 -2.96 6.39 10.16
CA THR A 135 -2.27 7.68 9.98
C THR A 135 -1.15 7.65 8.95
N SER A 136 -0.90 6.48 8.35
CA SER A 136 0.06 6.28 7.26
C SER A 136 -0.49 6.82 5.94
N ASP A 137 0.40 7.19 5.02
CA ASP A 137 0.02 7.62 3.68
C ASP A 137 -0.03 6.43 2.70
N MET A 138 0.82 5.43 2.95
CA MET A 138 0.98 4.21 2.16
C MET A 138 1.11 3.00 3.09
N ILE A 139 0.56 1.88 2.67
CA ILE A 139 0.73 0.59 3.34
C ILE A 139 1.36 -0.39 2.35
N ILE A 140 2.42 -1.06 2.78
CA ILE A 140 3.08 -2.15 2.06
C ILE A 140 2.84 -3.41 2.87
N ASP A 141 2.21 -4.40 2.26
CA ASP A 141 1.72 -5.56 2.99
C ASP A 141 1.89 -6.82 2.15
N SER A 142 1.89 -7.95 2.83
CA SER A 142 1.70 -9.27 2.27
C SER A 142 0.22 -9.67 2.31
N PRO A 143 -0.26 -10.51 1.39
CA PRO A 143 -1.64 -11.02 1.47
C PRO A 143 -1.95 -11.70 2.81
N LEU A 144 -0.98 -12.44 3.36
CA LEU A 144 -1.09 -13.13 4.65
C LEU A 144 -1.01 -12.15 5.82
N GLY A 145 -0.06 -11.21 5.81
CA GLY A 145 0.06 -10.15 6.82
C GLY A 145 -1.24 -9.36 6.97
N LEU A 146 -1.83 -8.93 5.85
CA LEU A 146 -3.10 -8.21 5.85
C LEU A 146 -4.23 -9.04 6.44
N GLN A 147 -4.28 -10.34 6.12
CA GLN A 147 -5.28 -11.24 6.67
C GLN A 147 -5.11 -11.45 8.18
N LEU A 148 -3.86 -11.59 8.66
CA LEU A 148 -3.58 -11.72 10.09
C LEU A 148 -3.96 -10.45 10.84
N VAL A 149 -3.64 -9.27 10.30
CA VAL A 149 -4.14 -8.00 10.84
C VAL A 149 -5.67 -8.00 10.82
N ALA A 150 -6.32 -8.54 9.79
CA ALA A 150 -7.78 -8.60 9.68
C ALA A 150 -8.44 -9.48 10.75
N ILE A 151 -7.74 -10.55 11.14
CA ILE A 151 -8.21 -11.52 12.14
C ILE A 151 -7.91 -11.00 13.54
N ASN A 152 -6.68 -10.54 13.79
CA ASN A 152 -6.21 -10.09 15.11
C ASN A 152 -6.79 -8.74 15.52
N TYR A 153 -6.89 -7.77 14.61
CA TYR A 153 -7.60 -6.51 14.84
C TYR A 153 -9.09 -6.69 14.59
N ALA A 154 -9.70 -7.64 15.30
CA ALA A 154 -11.12 -7.92 15.42
C ALA A 154 -11.99 -7.17 14.40
N LEU A 155 -11.97 -7.59 13.12
CA LEU A 155 -12.79 -7.23 11.93
C LEU A 155 -13.19 -5.76 11.69
N LYS A 156 -13.55 -5.00 12.73
CA LYS A 156 -14.04 -3.63 12.71
C LYS A 156 -13.03 -2.66 12.11
N THR A 157 -11.72 -2.80 12.33
CA THR A 157 -10.75 -1.76 11.89
C THR A 157 -10.33 -1.90 10.42
N LEU A 158 -10.31 -3.12 9.87
CA LEU A 158 -9.90 -3.36 8.47
C LEU A 158 -11.01 -3.25 7.44
N GLN A 159 -12.29 -3.35 7.83
CA GLN A 159 -13.45 -3.06 6.98
C GLN A 159 -13.53 -1.58 6.52
N ARG A 160 -12.44 -0.82 6.57
CA ARG A 160 -12.46 0.65 6.55
C ARG A 160 -11.47 1.28 5.59
N TRP A 161 -10.70 0.48 4.88
CA TRP A 161 -9.58 0.99 4.09
C TRP A 161 -10.04 1.26 2.66
N VAL A 162 -10.43 2.52 2.45
CA VAL A 162 -10.71 3.02 1.11
C VAL A 162 -9.44 3.59 0.51
N TYR A 163 -8.73 2.75 -0.22
CA TYR A 163 -7.54 3.15 -0.95
C TYR A 163 -7.90 3.77 -2.29
N SER A 164 -7.17 4.82 -2.67
CA SER A 164 -7.26 5.39 -4.02
C SER A 164 -6.52 4.52 -5.05
N TYR A 165 -5.39 3.91 -4.64
CA TYR A 165 -4.59 3.02 -5.47
C TYR A 165 -4.35 1.69 -4.77
N PHE A 166 -4.49 0.62 -5.52
CA PHE A 166 -4.17 -0.72 -5.08
C PHE A 166 -3.26 -1.39 -6.10
N ILE A 167 -2.08 -1.83 -5.66
CA ILE A 167 -1.05 -2.36 -6.55
C ILE A 167 -0.75 -3.80 -6.15
N PHE A 168 -0.89 -4.73 -7.09
CA PHE A 168 -0.33 -6.07 -6.99
C PHE A 168 1.00 -6.11 -7.72
N TYR A 169 2.06 -6.54 -7.05
CA TYR A 169 3.35 -6.80 -7.68
C TYR A 169 3.66 -8.29 -7.65
N ASN A 170 4.06 -8.84 -8.79
CA ASN A 170 4.28 -10.28 -8.97
C ASN A 170 3.06 -11.11 -8.56
N LEU A 171 1.88 -10.73 -9.08
CA LEU A 171 0.60 -11.38 -8.75
C LEU A 171 0.66 -12.92 -8.86
N LEU A 172 1.41 -13.45 -9.82
CA LEU A 172 1.55 -14.89 -10.00
C LEU A 172 2.11 -15.60 -8.76
N TYR A 173 3.10 -15.02 -8.09
CA TYR A 173 3.66 -15.56 -6.84
C TYR A 173 2.63 -15.52 -5.71
N ILE A 174 1.89 -14.42 -5.60
CA ILE A 174 0.82 -14.23 -4.63
C ILE A 174 -0.31 -15.27 -4.83
N ILE A 175 -0.69 -15.53 -6.09
CA ILE A 175 -1.69 -16.55 -6.45
C ILE A 175 -1.19 -17.94 -6.05
N PHE A 176 0.06 -18.29 -6.39
CA PHE A 176 0.63 -19.60 -6.09
C PHE A 176 0.87 -19.85 -4.61
N GLN A 177 1.18 -18.82 -3.82
CA GLN A 177 1.27 -18.94 -2.37
C GLN A 177 -0.10 -19.26 -1.77
N ASN A 178 -1.08 -18.36 -1.95
CA ASN A 178 -2.42 -18.57 -1.42
C ASN A 178 -3.46 -17.59 -2.00
N TRP A 179 -4.20 -18.04 -3.02
CA TRP A 179 -5.29 -17.26 -3.60
C TRP A 179 -6.40 -16.87 -2.61
N LYS A 180 -6.67 -17.70 -1.60
CA LYS A 180 -7.73 -17.45 -0.61
C LYS A 180 -7.43 -16.22 0.23
N HIS A 181 -6.15 -15.94 0.49
CA HIS A 181 -5.74 -14.72 1.20
C HIS A 181 -6.08 -13.48 0.38
N VAL A 182 -5.80 -13.51 -0.93
CA VAL A 182 -6.16 -12.43 -1.86
C VAL A 182 -7.67 -12.22 -1.91
N GLN A 183 -8.46 -13.29 -2.05
CA GLN A 183 -9.92 -13.19 -2.04
C GLN A 183 -10.44 -12.55 -0.74
N THR A 184 -9.92 -12.98 0.40
CA THR A 184 -10.29 -12.42 1.71
C THR A 184 -9.98 -10.93 1.81
N VAL A 185 -8.82 -10.50 1.31
CA VAL A 185 -8.45 -9.09 1.23
C VAL A 185 -9.43 -8.34 0.32
N LEU A 186 -9.65 -8.84 -0.89
CA LEU A 186 -10.51 -8.23 -1.90
C LEU A 186 -11.95 -8.03 -1.41
N THR A 187 -12.54 -9.01 -0.70
CA THR A 187 -13.88 -8.89 -0.12
C THR A 187 -13.96 -7.82 0.98
N LYS A 188 -12.86 -7.56 1.70
CA LYS A 188 -12.81 -6.56 2.77
C LYS A 188 -12.49 -5.15 2.25
N LEU A 189 -12.00 -5.01 1.02
CA LEU A 189 -11.76 -3.71 0.40
C LEU A 189 -13.07 -2.98 0.11
N ASN A 190 -13.09 -1.66 0.32
CA ASN A 190 -14.23 -0.77 0.02
C ASN A 190 -15.52 -1.05 0.80
N VAL A 191 -15.46 -1.84 1.88
CA VAL A 191 -16.56 -1.94 2.84
C VAL A 191 -16.67 -0.60 3.57
N GLN A 192 -17.90 -0.10 3.75
CA GLN A 192 -18.14 1.16 4.45
C GLN A 192 -17.98 0.96 5.96
N SER A 193 -17.25 1.86 6.60
CA SER A 193 -17.04 1.80 8.05
C SER A 193 -18.31 2.20 8.80
N SER A 194 -18.77 1.37 9.74
CA SER A 194 -19.88 1.69 10.65
C SER A 194 -19.46 2.41 11.95
N GLY A 195 -18.15 2.60 12.19
CA GLY A 195 -17.64 3.21 13.41
C GLY A 195 -17.00 4.58 13.18
N HIS A 196 -17.40 5.56 13.99
CA HIS A 196 -16.83 6.90 14.01
C HIS A 196 -15.38 6.85 14.49
N HIS A 197 -14.42 7.07 13.59
CA HIS A 197 -13.10 7.54 14.00
C HIS A 197 -13.16 9.05 14.22
N ASN A 198 -12.09 9.62 14.78
CA ASN A 198 -11.89 11.06 14.97
C ASN A 198 -11.74 11.83 13.62
N THR A 199 -12.41 11.33 12.58
CA THR A 199 -12.48 11.88 11.23
C THR A 199 -13.77 12.68 11.15
N ASP A 200 -13.64 13.99 10.96
CA ASP A 200 -14.76 14.88 10.73
C ASP A 200 -15.54 14.44 9.46
N VAL A 201 -16.77 13.97 9.65
CA VAL A 201 -17.65 13.46 8.58
C VAL A 201 -17.93 14.54 7.54
N ASN A 202 -17.95 15.81 7.95
CA ASN A 202 -18.16 16.95 7.05
C ASN A 202 -16.98 17.17 6.09
N ARG A 203 -15.81 16.56 6.37
CA ARG A 203 -14.61 16.60 5.54
C ARG A 203 -14.48 15.38 4.62
N VAL A 204 -15.33 14.36 4.78
CA VAL A 204 -15.29 13.14 3.98
C VAL A 204 -15.98 13.38 2.63
N ARG A 205 -15.32 12.96 1.54
CA ARG A 205 -15.89 13.04 0.19
C ARG A 205 -17.18 12.24 0.08
N LEU A 206 -18.19 12.81 -0.58
CA LEU A 206 -19.51 12.19 -0.78
C LEU A 206 -19.42 10.81 -1.42
N MET A 207 -18.55 10.63 -2.43
CA MET A 207 -18.30 9.31 -3.06
C MET A 207 -17.94 8.18 -2.08
N TYR A 208 -17.35 8.51 -0.92
CA TYR A 208 -17.03 7.54 0.12
C TYR A 208 -18.23 7.31 1.05
N LEU A 209 -19.03 8.33 1.33
CA LEU A 209 -20.27 8.24 2.12
C LEU A 209 -21.36 7.46 1.37
N ASP A 210 -21.46 7.64 0.06
CA ASP A 210 -22.47 7.03 -0.81
C ASP A 210 -22.08 5.59 -1.23
N GLY A 211 -20.97 5.04 -0.73
CA GLY A 211 -20.52 3.68 -1.07
C GLY A 211 -20.03 3.51 -2.51
N HIS A 212 -19.76 4.62 -3.22
CA HIS A 212 -19.25 4.61 -4.59
C HIS A 212 -17.71 4.49 -4.68
N ALA A 213 -17.03 4.37 -3.55
CA ALA A 213 -15.59 4.17 -3.41
C ALA A 213 -14.97 3.19 -4.43
N ARG A 214 -15.65 2.06 -4.67
CA ARG A 214 -15.22 0.99 -5.56
C ARG A 214 -14.96 1.45 -7.00
N PHE A 215 -15.67 2.47 -7.47
CA PHE A 215 -15.57 2.99 -8.85
C PHE A 215 -14.47 4.03 -9.02
N TYR A 216 -13.98 4.62 -7.93
CA TYR A 216 -12.94 5.66 -7.96
C TYR A 216 -11.55 5.13 -7.63
N ARG A 217 -11.46 3.88 -7.18
CA ARG A 217 -10.18 3.21 -6.91
C ARG A 217 -9.55 2.74 -8.22
N GLN A 218 -8.25 2.96 -8.36
CA GLN A 218 -7.46 2.40 -9.44
C GLN A 218 -6.73 1.14 -8.95
N SER A 219 -6.88 0.04 -9.66
CA SER A 219 -6.14 -1.21 -9.41
C SER A 219 -5.07 -1.37 -10.48
N ILE A 220 -3.83 -1.58 -10.07
CA ILE A 220 -2.71 -1.81 -10.98
C ILE A 220 -2.19 -3.20 -10.69
N ILE A 221 -2.17 -4.06 -11.70
CA ILE A 221 -1.65 -5.42 -11.59
C ILE A 221 -0.37 -5.48 -12.40
N LEU A 222 0.74 -5.79 -11.73
CA LEU A 222 2.05 -5.99 -12.33
C LEU A 222 2.40 -7.48 -12.19
N SER A 223 2.54 -8.17 -13.32
CA SER A 223 2.94 -9.57 -13.37
C SER A 223 3.95 -9.77 -14.49
N SER A 224 5.00 -10.55 -14.25
CA SER A 224 5.97 -10.93 -15.29
C SER A 224 5.41 -11.95 -16.28
N TYR A 225 4.39 -12.70 -15.87
CA TYR A 225 3.73 -13.70 -16.71
C TYR A 225 2.20 -13.59 -16.55
N LEU A 226 1.48 -13.63 -17.68
CA LEU A 226 0.04 -13.79 -17.72
C LEU A 226 -0.27 -15.28 -17.87
N THR A 227 -0.42 -16.03 -16.78
CA THR A 227 -0.95 -17.40 -16.89
C THR A 227 -2.45 -17.36 -17.18
N PRO A 228 -2.95 -18.20 -18.10
CA PRO A 228 -4.37 -18.30 -18.41
C PRO A 228 -5.08 -19.19 -17.39
N GLY A 229 -5.11 -18.76 -16.13
CA GLY A 229 -6.04 -19.31 -15.13
C GLY A 229 -7.34 -18.51 -15.19
N CYS A 230 -8.28 -18.90 -16.04
CA CYS A 230 -9.52 -18.16 -16.36
C CYS A 230 -10.36 -17.75 -15.11
N GLU A 231 -10.25 -18.49 -14.01
CA GLU A 231 -10.96 -18.23 -12.76
C GLU A 231 -10.43 -17.03 -11.95
N HIS A 232 -9.11 -16.79 -11.98
CA HIS A 232 -8.49 -15.68 -11.26
C HIS A 232 -8.81 -14.33 -11.90
N LYS A 233 -8.83 -14.29 -13.25
CA LYS A 233 -9.19 -13.10 -14.01
C LYS A 233 -10.65 -12.69 -13.80
N GLY A 234 -11.57 -13.66 -13.74
CA GLY A 234 -13.00 -13.41 -13.50
C GLY A 234 -13.24 -12.72 -12.16
N VAL A 235 -12.67 -13.26 -11.07
CA VAL A 235 -12.79 -12.67 -9.72
C VAL A 235 -12.10 -11.31 -9.62
N LEU A 236 -10.95 -11.13 -10.27
CA LEU A 236 -10.30 -9.83 -10.33
C LEU A 236 -11.17 -8.81 -11.05
N HIS A 237 -11.78 -9.16 -12.19
CA HIS A 237 -12.68 -8.25 -12.92
C HIS A 237 -13.99 -7.96 -12.17
N GLU A 238 -14.49 -8.92 -11.39
CA GLU A 238 -15.70 -8.76 -10.60
C GLU A 238 -15.49 -7.78 -9.42
N VAL A 239 -14.33 -7.84 -8.77
CA VAL A 239 -14.02 -7.02 -7.59
C VAL A 239 -13.24 -5.73 -7.93
N LEU A 240 -12.46 -5.74 -9.00
CA LEU A 240 -11.66 -4.61 -9.46
C LEU A 240 -12.26 -4.04 -10.75
N HIS A 241 -13.08 -2.99 -10.62
CA HIS A 241 -13.73 -2.38 -11.79
C HIS A 241 -12.80 -1.53 -12.67
N ASN A 242 -11.63 -1.11 -12.17
CA ASN A 242 -10.64 -0.30 -12.89
C ASN A 242 -9.26 -0.96 -12.85
N ILE A 243 -9.05 -1.99 -13.66
CA ILE A 243 -7.76 -2.70 -13.77
C ILE A 243 -6.91 -2.06 -14.86
N TYR A 244 -5.67 -1.70 -14.52
CA TYR A 244 -4.61 -1.43 -15.48
C TYR A 244 -3.60 -2.59 -15.44
N GLU A 245 -3.52 -3.34 -16.52
CA GLU A 245 -2.54 -4.41 -16.72
C GLU A 245 -1.38 -3.86 -17.57
N LYS A 246 -0.14 -4.03 -17.09
CA LYS A 246 1.05 -3.69 -17.87
C LYS A 246 1.93 -4.95 -17.97
N ASN A 247 2.15 -5.37 -19.22
CA ASN A 247 3.12 -6.40 -19.59
C ASN A 247 4.53 -5.81 -19.69
#